data_AF-A0A9E2FGB5-F1
#
_entry.id   AF-A0A9E2FGB5-F1
#
_cell.length_a   1.000
_cell.length_b   1.000
_cell.length_c   1.000
_cell.angle_alpha   90.00
_cell.angle_beta   90.00
_cell.angle_gamma   90.00
#
_symmetry.space_group_name_H-M   'P 1'
#
loop_
_entity.id
_entity.type
_entity.pdbx_description
1 polymer ?
#
loop_
_entity_poly.entity_id
_entity_poly.type
_entity_poly.pdbx_seq_one_letter_code
_entity_poly.pdbx_strand_id
1 'polypeptide(L)'
;MAPPPDRIFAKTAQGRAALLARGDAVRGRLRALLILVNGERSVSALQSALGDDAAEGVEALLARGLVEAVTAAPAAGEPPPDPRLAPRKREVLARLEPHFGPEVGVAAQPVVVAGGVDEFNQALQLMERKIALYLGRKEAARTLAGLRIE
;
A
#
# COMPACT_ATOMS: atom_id res chain seq x y z
N MET A 1 0.55 6.94 33.26
CA MET A 1 1.18 7.54 32.06
C MET A 1 1.36 6.40 31.07
N ALA A 2 0.53 6.33 30.02
CA ALA A 2 0.67 5.28 29.01
C ALA A 2 2.05 5.45 28.34
N PRO A 3 2.83 4.37 28.11
CA PRO A 3 4.05 4.49 27.34
C PRO A 3 3.70 5.07 25.97
N PRO A 4 4.46 6.05 25.44
CA PRO A 4 4.21 6.59 24.11
C PRO A 4 4.25 5.42 23.11
N PRO A 5 3.37 5.43 22.09
CA PRO A 5 3.33 4.35 21.10
C PRO A 5 4.70 4.22 20.46
N ASP A 6 5.23 3.00 20.45
CA ASP A 6 6.56 2.66 19.93
C ASP A 6 6.61 2.95 18.43
N ARG A 7 7.14 4.13 18.07
CA ARG A 7 7.06 4.68 16.72
C ARG A 7 7.93 3.88 15.76
N ILE A 8 7.42 3.63 14.56
CA ILE A 8 8.15 2.99 13.46
C ILE A 8 8.61 4.08 12.50
N PHE A 9 9.80 3.92 11.94
CA PHE A 9 10.34 4.84 10.95
C PHE A 9 10.72 4.07 9.68
N ALA A 10 10.53 4.69 8.53
CA ALA A 10 10.97 4.17 7.23
C ALA A 10 11.88 5.17 6.53
N LYS A 11 12.82 4.68 5.70
CA LYS A 11 13.68 5.56 4.89
C LYS A 11 12.85 6.19 3.78
N THR A 12 13.02 7.49 3.61
CA THR A 12 12.50 8.21 2.46
C THR A 12 13.31 7.88 1.21
N ALA A 13 12.83 8.33 0.04
CA ALA A 13 13.62 8.28 -1.20
C ALA A 13 14.99 8.99 -1.03
N GLN A 14 15.02 10.07 -0.26
CA GLN A 14 16.25 10.81 0.06
C GLN A 14 17.20 9.99 0.95
N GLY A 15 16.67 9.27 1.94
CA GLY A 15 17.45 8.33 2.76
C GLY A 15 18.09 7.22 1.93
N ARG A 16 17.35 6.65 0.97
CA ARG A 16 17.89 5.63 0.04
C ARG A 16 18.98 6.20 -0.87
N ALA A 17 18.75 7.40 -1.42
CA ALA A 17 19.75 8.10 -2.22
C ALA A 17 21.02 8.44 -1.41
N ALA A 18 20.88 8.83 -0.14
CA ALA A 18 22.00 9.11 0.75
C ALA A 18 22.85 7.86 1.09
N LEU A 19 22.24 6.68 1.10
CA LEU A 19 22.98 5.42 1.20
C LEU A 19 23.76 5.11 -0.09
N LEU A 20 23.20 5.41 -1.26
CA LEU A 20 23.86 5.16 -2.55
C LEU A 20 24.94 6.21 -2.86
N ALA A 21 24.75 7.45 -2.40
CA ALA A 21 25.72 8.51 -2.55
C ALA A 21 26.98 8.20 -1.71
N ARG A 22 28.15 8.29 -2.34
CA ARG A 22 29.46 8.23 -1.66
C ARG A 22 29.82 9.57 -0.98
N GLY A 23 28.84 10.20 -0.36
CA GLY A 23 28.95 11.53 0.25
C GLY A 23 29.11 11.50 1.77
N ASP A 24 29.86 12.45 2.30
CA ASP A 24 30.15 12.71 3.72
C ASP A 24 28.92 12.82 4.64
N ALA A 25 27.74 13.08 4.08
CA ALA A 25 26.55 13.51 4.81
C ALA A 25 25.98 12.48 5.80
N VAL A 26 26.19 11.18 5.57
CA VAL A 26 25.70 10.10 6.44
C VAL A 26 26.77 9.04 6.59
N ARG A 27 27.66 9.24 7.57
CA ARG A 27 28.75 8.32 7.91
C ARG A 27 28.59 7.72 9.30
N GLY A 28 29.30 6.61 9.54
CA GLY A 28 29.35 5.96 10.84
C GLY A 28 27.99 5.39 11.29
N ARG A 29 27.63 5.64 12.55
CA ARG A 29 26.46 5.04 13.21
C ARG A 29 25.13 5.44 12.58
N LEU A 30 25.01 6.67 12.09
CA LEU A 30 23.80 7.14 11.39
C LEU A 30 23.53 6.37 10.09
N ARG A 31 24.59 5.92 9.41
CA ARG A 31 24.46 5.08 8.21
C ARG A 31 23.97 3.68 8.57
N ALA A 32 24.48 3.10 9.65
CA ALA A 32 24.02 1.81 10.17
C ALA A 32 22.55 1.87 10.60
N LEU A 33 22.14 2.93 11.31
CA LEU A 33 20.75 3.21 11.64
C LEU A 33 19.88 3.31 10.39
N LEU A 34 20.28 4.15 9.42
CA LEU A 34 19.55 4.31 8.17
C LEU A 34 19.46 3.00 7.37
N ILE A 35 20.43 2.10 7.48
CA ILE A 35 20.34 0.75 6.88
C ILE A 35 19.26 -0.10 7.56
N LEU A 36 19.14 -0.02 8.89
CA LEU A 36 18.24 -0.85 9.70
C LEU A 36 16.80 -0.32 9.76
N VAL A 37 16.58 0.97 9.52
CA VAL A 37 15.26 1.62 9.52
C VAL A 37 14.53 1.29 8.21
N ASN A 38 13.85 0.14 8.13
CA ASN A 38 13.13 -0.28 6.92
C ASN A 38 11.60 -0.06 6.97
N GLY A 39 11.07 0.54 8.03
CA GLY A 39 9.62 0.58 8.26
C GLY A 39 9.07 -0.66 8.96
N GLU A 40 9.93 -1.58 9.40
CA GLU A 40 9.55 -2.84 10.05
C GLU A 40 9.91 -2.86 11.55
N ARG A 41 10.87 -2.03 11.97
CA ARG A 41 11.37 -1.98 13.34
C ARG A 41 10.97 -0.68 14.00
N SER A 42 10.50 -0.80 15.22
CA SER A 42 10.23 0.33 16.09
C SER A 42 11.49 0.88 16.75
N VAL A 43 11.40 2.09 17.32
CA VAL A 43 12.53 2.71 18.04
C VAL A 43 13.04 1.81 19.17
N SER A 44 12.17 1.17 19.94
CA SER A 44 12.60 0.27 21.03
C SER A 44 13.37 -0.95 20.52
N ALA A 45 12.98 -1.50 19.36
CA ALA A 45 13.70 -2.59 18.71
C ALA A 45 15.07 -2.16 18.18
N LEU A 46 15.16 -0.93 17.65
CA LEU A 46 16.43 -0.34 17.22
C LEU A 46 17.34 -0.04 18.41
N GLN A 47 16.80 0.45 19.52
CA GLN A 47 17.54 0.65 20.77
C GLN A 47 18.10 -0.66 21.32
N SER A 48 17.31 -1.73 21.30
CA SER A 48 17.78 -3.06 21.71
C SER A 48 18.93 -3.58 20.83
N ALA A 49 18.94 -3.22 19.53
CA ALA A 49 19.97 -3.69 18.59
C ALA A 49 21.24 -2.81 18.57
N LEU A 50 21.11 -1.51 18.84
CA LEU A 50 22.18 -0.52 18.62
C LEU A 50 22.57 0.27 19.88
N GLY A 51 21.84 0.13 20.98
CA GLY A 51 21.99 0.89 22.22
C GLY A 51 21.02 2.07 22.33
N ASP A 52 21.02 2.70 23.50
CA ASP A 52 20.09 3.78 23.89
C ASP A 52 20.13 4.98 22.94
N ASP A 53 21.31 5.28 22.38
CA ASP A 53 21.56 6.36 21.41
C ASP A 53 20.84 6.18 20.06
N ALA A 54 20.20 5.02 19.81
CA ALA A 54 19.46 4.78 18.59
C ALA A 54 18.30 5.76 18.39
N ALA A 55 17.64 6.16 19.49
CA ALA A 55 16.55 7.13 19.43
C ALA A 55 17.05 8.51 18.96
N GLU A 56 18.16 8.99 19.53
CA GLU A 56 18.78 10.27 19.14
C GLU A 56 19.24 10.24 17.68
N GLY A 57 19.80 9.11 17.24
CA GLY A 57 20.21 8.94 15.85
C GLY A 57 19.04 8.90 14.85
N VAL A 58 17.89 8.31 15.22
CA VAL A 58 16.66 8.34 14.40
C VAL A 58 16.09 9.75 14.31
N GLU A 59 16.05 10.49 15.42
CA GLU A 59 15.63 11.89 15.45
C GLU A 59 16.52 12.76 14.54
N ALA A 60 17.83 12.55 14.56
CA ALA A 60 18.77 13.26 13.68
C ALA A 60 18.54 12.92 12.19
N LEU A 61 18.17 11.68 11.86
CA LEU A 61 17.79 11.30 10.49
C LEU A 61 16.45 11.91 10.07
N LEU A 62 15.50 12.01 11.00
CA LEU A 62 14.17 12.60 10.80
C LEU A 62 14.30 14.11 10.52
N ALA A 63 15.09 14.82 11.34
CA ALA A 63 15.38 16.25 11.16
C ALA A 63 16.03 16.56 9.81
N ARG A 64 16.75 15.58 9.23
CA ARG A 64 17.37 15.66 7.91
C ARG A 64 16.47 15.20 6.76
N GLY A 65 15.26 14.72 7.03
CA GLY A 65 14.33 14.21 6.02
C GLY A 65 14.72 12.87 5.39
N LEU A 66 15.67 12.15 6.00
CA LEU A 66 16.17 10.86 5.50
C LEU A 66 15.29 9.68 5.92
N VAL A 67 14.56 9.85 7.01
CA VAL A 67 13.54 8.91 7.49
C VAL A 67 12.26 9.67 7.79
N GLU A 68 11.13 8.98 7.74
CA GLU A 68 9.81 9.50 8.06
C GLU A 68 9.16 8.61 9.14
N ALA A 69 8.40 9.24 10.03
CA ALA A 69 7.65 8.52 11.05
C ALA A 69 6.46 7.82 10.39
N VAL A 70 6.57 6.50 10.26
CA VAL A 70 5.46 5.64 9.89
C VAL A 70 4.75 5.34 11.19
N THR A 71 3.81 6.20 11.58
CA THR A 71 2.76 5.78 12.51
C THR A 71 2.24 4.46 11.98
N ALA A 72 2.31 3.40 12.78
CA ALA A 72 1.85 2.07 12.41
C ALA A 72 0.34 2.11 12.14
N ALA A 73 -0.03 2.56 10.95
CA ALA A 73 -1.25 2.26 10.26
C ALA A 73 -0.84 1.29 9.13
N PRO A 74 -1.55 0.17 8.97
CA PRO A 74 -1.13 -0.87 8.05
C PRO A 74 -1.22 -0.36 6.61
N ALA A 75 -0.21 -0.76 5.83
CA ALA A 75 -0.12 -0.71 4.37
C ALA A 75 0.04 0.67 3.69
N ALA A 76 1.24 0.80 3.10
CA ALA A 76 1.63 1.66 2.01
C ALA A 76 0.53 2.10 1.04
N GLY A 77 0.49 3.40 0.75
CA GLY A 77 0.66 3.86 -0.63
C GLY A 77 -0.52 3.83 -1.60
N GLU A 78 -1.73 3.48 -1.20
CA GLU A 78 -2.90 3.77 -2.03
C GLU A 78 -3.36 5.23 -1.78
N PRO A 79 -3.67 6.03 -2.83
CA PRO A 79 -4.51 7.21 -2.63
C PRO A 79 -5.78 6.77 -1.86
N PRO A 80 -6.35 7.60 -0.98
CA PRO A 80 -7.55 7.22 -0.24
C PRO A 80 -8.55 6.64 -1.25
N PRO A 81 -8.97 5.37 -1.09
CA PRO A 81 -9.77 4.70 -2.09
C PRO A 81 -10.99 5.57 -2.31
N ASP A 82 -11.23 5.96 -3.56
CA ASP A 82 -12.33 6.85 -3.88
C ASP A 82 -13.61 6.27 -3.24
N PRO A 83 -14.31 7.01 -2.38
CA PRO A 83 -15.41 6.47 -1.58
C PRO A 83 -16.54 5.91 -2.44
N ARG A 84 -16.58 6.29 -3.73
CA ARG A 84 -17.51 5.77 -4.73
C ARG A 84 -17.18 4.32 -5.16
N LEU A 85 -15.93 3.87 -4.99
CA LEU A 85 -15.48 2.54 -5.39
C LEU A 85 -16.01 1.46 -4.47
N ALA A 86 -16.01 1.67 -3.15
CA ALA A 86 -16.44 0.66 -2.18
C ALA A 86 -17.85 0.08 -2.45
N PRO A 87 -18.91 0.91 -2.67
CA PRO A 87 -20.23 0.37 -3.02
C PRO A 87 -20.23 -0.31 -4.40
N ARG A 88 -19.45 0.20 -5.36
CA ARG A 88 -19.38 -0.38 -6.72
C ARG A 88 -18.67 -1.72 -6.77
N LYS A 89 -17.57 -1.88 -6.02
CA LYS A 89 -16.86 -3.17 -5.87
C LYS A 89 -17.80 -4.25 -5.31
N ARG A 90 -18.58 -3.91 -4.28
CA ARG A 90 -19.58 -4.83 -3.70
C ARG A 90 -20.65 -5.22 -4.73
N GLU A 91 -21.15 -4.26 -5.49
CA GLU A 91 -22.17 -4.52 -6.51
C GLU A 91 -21.64 -5.41 -7.64
N VAL A 92 -20.38 -5.23 -8.06
CA VAL A 92 -19.71 -6.11 -9.02
C VAL A 92 -19.63 -7.53 -8.47
N LEU A 93 -19.12 -7.71 -7.25
CA LEU A 93 -19.01 -9.04 -6.63
C LEU A 93 -20.38 -9.74 -6.53
N ALA A 94 -21.42 -9.02 -6.07
CA ALA A 94 -22.77 -9.56 -5.95
C ALA A 94 -23.37 -10.01 -7.30
N ARG A 95 -23.05 -9.30 -8.40
CA ARG A 95 -23.49 -9.69 -9.75
C ARG A 95 -22.67 -10.83 -10.34
N LEU A 96 -21.43 -11.00 -9.90
CA LEU A 96 -20.54 -12.06 -10.36
C LEU A 96 -20.66 -13.35 -9.53
N GLU A 97 -21.15 -13.29 -8.29
CA GLU A 97 -21.39 -14.45 -7.41
C GLU A 97 -22.17 -15.58 -8.10
N PRO A 98 -23.29 -15.33 -8.82
CA PRO A 98 -24.04 -16.39 -9.49
C PRO A 98 -23.26 -17.09 -10.61
N HIS A 99 -22.22 -16.43 -11.16
CA HIS A 99 -21.46 -16.92 -12.31
C HIS A 99 -20.13 -17.56 -11.92
N PHE A 100 -19.47 -17.06 -10.87
CA PHE A 100 -18.15 -17.50 -10.42
C PHE A 100 -18.19 -18.22 -9.06
N GLY A 101 -19.33 -18.19 -8.36
CA GLY A 101 -19.51 -18.83 -7.06
C GLY A 101 -18.51 -18.32 -6.02
N PRO A 102 -17.97 -19.20 -5.16
CA PRO A 102 -17.08 -18.81 -4.06
C PRO A 102 -15.74 -18.21 -4.53
N GLU A 103 -15.35 -18.45 -5.78
CA GLU A 103 -14.12 -17.92 -6.36
C GLU A 103 -14.26 -16.50 -6.91
N VAL A 104 -15.43 -15.87 -6.77
CA VAL A 104 -15.68 -14.51 -7.26
C VAL A 104 -14.67 -13.49 -6.75
N GLY A 105 -14.19 -13.60 -5.51
CA GLY A 105 -13.18 -12.70 -4.95
C GLY A 105 -11.82 -12.81 -5.64
N VAL A 106 -11.44 -14.03 -6.05
CA VAL A 106 -10.21 -14.30 -6.79
C VAL A 106 -10.38 -13.94 -8.25
N ALA A 107 -11.52 -14.29 -8.86
CA ALA A 107 -11.83 -13.91 -10.22
C ALA A 107 -11.84 -12.39 -10.37
N ALA A 108 -12.45 -11.69 -9.41
CA ALA A 108 -12.60 -10.23 -9.32
C ALA A 108 -11.53 -9.49 -8.55
N GLN A 109 -10.38 -10.12 -8.37
CA GLN A 109 -9.22 -9.47 -7.79
C GLN A 109 -8.88 -8.12 -8.44
N PRO A 110 -8.89 -7.96 -9.79
CA PRO A 110 -8.59 -6.66 -10.42
C PRO A 110 -9.55 -5.54 -9.99
N VAL A 111 -10.81 -5.89 -9.74
CA VAL A 111 -11.85 -4.94 -9.27
C VAL A 111 -11.66 -4.67 -7.78
N VAL A 112 -11.32 -5.69 -6.99
CA VAL A 112 -11.11 -5.59 -5.54
C VAL A 112 -9.92 -4.70 -5.21
N VAL A 113 -8.81 -4.83 -5.94
CA VAL A 113 -7.57 -4.08 -5.68
C VAL A 113 -7.53 -2.69 -6.32
N ALA A 114 -8.47 -2.34 -7.21
CA ALA A 114 -8.46 -1.05 -7.90
C ALA A 114 -8.51 0.14 -6.91
N GLY A 115 -7.49 1.01 -6.94
CA GLY A 115 -7.38 2.17 -6.06
C GLY A 115 -8.11 3.42 -6.57
N GLY A 116 -8.33 3.51 -7.89
CA GLY A 116 -8.98 4.64 -8.55
C GLY A 116 -10.10 4.28 -9.54
N VAL A 117 -10.82 5.30 -10.01
CA VAL A 117 -11.91 5.18 -11.00
C VAL A 117 -11.41 4.60 -12.33
N ASP A 118 -10.24 5.04 -12.82
CA ASP A 118 -9.68 4.54 -14.08
C ASP A 118 -9.32 3.05 -13.98
N GLU A 119 -8.58 2.66 -12.93
CA GLU A 119 -8.24 1.26 -12.66
C GLU A 119 -9.47 0.39 -12.51
N PHE A 120 -10.51 0.88 -11.84
CA PHE A 120 -11.77 0.18 -11.68
C PHE A 120 -12.49 -0.02 -13.03
N ASN A 121 -12.56 1.03 -13.86
CA ASN A 121 -13.16 0.93 -15.19
C ASN A 121 -12.37 0.01 -16.12
N GLN A 122 -11.04 0.00 -16.04
CA GLN A 122 -10.18 -0.96 -16.76
C GLN A 122 -10.41 -2.39 -16.27
N ALA A 123 -10.50 -2.61 -14.96
CA ALA A 123 -10.80 -3.91 -14.36
C ALA A 123 -12.16 -4.45 -14.83
N LEU A 124 -13.19 -3.59 -14.93
CA LEU A 124 -14.50 -3.95 -15.48
C LEU A 124 -14.41 -4.39 -16.95
N GLN A 125 -13.59 -3.74 -17.78
CA GLN A 125 -13.42 -4.15 -19.17
C GLN A 125 -12.71 -5.51 -19.30
N LEU A 126 -11.68 -5.76 -18.49
CA LEU A 126 -11.00 -7.06 -18.44
C LEU A 126 -11.98 -8.16 -18.03
N MET A 127 -12.86 -7.85 -17.07
CA MET A 127 -13.90 -8.77 -16.62
C MET A 127 -14.94 -9.07 -17.67
N GLU A 128 -15.44 -8.05 -18.35
CA GLU A 128 -16.38 -8.22 -19.45
C GLU A 128 -15.81 -9.15 -20.51
N ARG A 129 -14.53 -8.98 -20.87
CA ARG A 129 -13.84 -9.88 -21.81
C ARG A 129 -13.76 -11.30 -21.29
N LYS A 130 -13.37 -11.48 -20.02
CA LYS A 130 -13.25 -12.81 -19.40
C LYS A 130 -14.61 -13.51 -19.36
N ILE A 131 -15.65 -12.85 -18.89
CA ILE A 131 -17.02 -13.39 -18.86
C ILE A 131 -17.51 -13.70 -20.27
N ALA A 132 -17.21 -12.83 -21.24
CA ALA A 132 -17.62 -13.03 -22.63
C ALA A 132 -17.02 -14.29 -23.27
N LEU A 133 -15.85 -14.74 -22.82
CA LEU A 133 -15.25 -16.00 -23.27
C LEU A 133 -16.04 -17.22 -22.79
N TYR A 134 -16.72 -17.15 -21.64
CA TYR A 134 -17.43 -18.28 -21.04
C TYR A 134 -18.96 -18.24 -21.27
N LEU A 135 -19.58 -17.05 -21.21
CA LEU A 135 -21.04 -16.86 -21.26
C LEU A 135 -21.52 -16.08 -22.50
N GLY A 136 -20.59 -15.58 -23.31
CA GLY A 136 -20.88 -14.76 -24.48
C GLY A 136 -20.96 -13.26 -24.18
N ARG A 137 -20.61 -12.44 -25.20
CA ARG A 137 -20.48 -10.97 -25.08
C ARG A 137 -21.74 -10.26 -24.56
N LYS A 138 -22.93 -10.76 -24.93
CA LYS A 138 -24.21 -10.14 -24.57
C LYS A 138 -24.51 -10.26 -23.08
N GLU A 139 -24.27 -11.42 -22.49
CA GLU A 139 -24.46 -11.64 -21.06
C GLU A 139 -23.37 -10.93 -20.25
N ALA A 140 -22.11 -10.95 -20.70
CA ALA A 140 -21.04 -10.21 -20.06
C ALA A 140 -21.32 -8.70 -19.94
N ALA A 141 -21.76 -8.08 -21.03
CA ALA A 141 -22.12 -6.67 -21.04
C ALA A 141 -23.33 -6.38 -20.13
N ARG A 142 -24.31 -7.30 -20.08
CA ARG A 142 -25.49 -7.16 -19.21
C ARG A 142 -25.13 -7.21 -17.74
N THR A 143 -24.26 -8.14 -17.33
CA THR A 143 -23.84 -8.30 -15.94
C THR A 143 -23.12 -7.05 -15.42
N LEU A 144 -22.27 -6.44 -16.24
CA LEU A 144 -21.46 -5.28 -15.87
C LEU A 144 -22.05 -3.92 -16.28
N ALA A 145 -23.24 -3.90 -16.89
CA ALA A 145 -23.91 -2.68 -17.33
C ALA A 145 -24.18 -1.72 -16.15
N GLY A 146 -23.86 -0.43 -16.35
CA GLY A 146 -24.14 0.63 -15.38
C GLY A 146 -23.25 0.63 -14.12
N LEU A 147 -22.19 -0.19 -14.09
CA LEU A 147 -21.23 -0.24 -12.98
C LEU A 147 -20.04 0.70 -13.17
N ARG A 148 -19.80 1.17 -14.40
CA ARG A 148 -18.74 2.16 -14.68
C ARG A 148 -19.01 3.45 -13.93
N ILE A 149 -17.94 4.09 -13.48
CA ILE A 149 -17.99 5.38 -12.80
C ILE A 149 -17.50 6.44 -13.79
N GLU A 150 -18.26 7.51 -13.95
CA GLU A 150 -17.94 8.70 -14.76
C GLU A 150 -17.03 9.68 -14.01
#